data_AF-A0A3D0NT14-F1
#
_entry.id   AF-A0A3D0NT14-F1
#
_cell.length_a   1.000
_cell.length_b   1.000
_cell.length_c   1.000
_cell.angle_alpha   90.00
_cell.angle_beta   90.00
_cell.angle_gamma   90.00
#
_symmetry.space_group_name_H-M   'P 1'
#
loop_
_entity.id
_entity.type
_entity.pdbx_description
1 polymer ?
#
loop_
_entity_poly.entity_id
_entity_poly.type
_entity_poly.pdbx_seq_one_letter_code
_entity_poly.pdbx_strand_id
1 'polypeptide(L)'
;MKKIISVLSVLALVGMPTTTAFADSITQDTIGSSGTTSVSYDIAPSYAVVIPSGISLDSSQTVEIKMTGLTDTEKPKLEYDQTVSVSLSNAKNGFSGSDGKTLSLKSGMDSIHYTITGANGKTGKDDVVAKFKYDPNKTLNDYKQTLTFALTSTVQYAGNYTDQLTFTISDGKVDISKLTGAYQAQDGDILTGKGNADTHITVADGATVTLRDCDITAITDDGYHKWAGITLEGDGTLILEGTNKVKGGYDEYPGIYVPENKTLTIKGIGSLEAGSNGWSPAIGGGYKISCGNITILDGTVTANGGKDGAGIGGGTSSSCGNITISGGTVTANGGQWSSGIGSGYGAESSCGNITITGGIVTANGGGDGGAAIGTGVEGSTCRDITISGGIVTANAGIGCAGIGAGEYNCSCGNITISGGTVTANGGDQAAGIGSGYYDSECSDITIKNTVTKVEATKGANAPNSIGAGNYSSCGTVTIEDGANVTQK
;
A
#
# COMPACT_ATOMS: atom_id res chain seq x y z
N MET A 1 57.62 18.57 -42.08
CA MET A 1 57.63 17.36 -42.95
C MET A 1 57.05 16.21 -42.13
N LYS A 2 55.72 16.03 -42.06
CA LYS A 2 54.84 15.34 -43.02
C LYS A 2 55.50 14.08 -43.64
N LYS A 3 55.14 12.91 -43.10
CA LYS A 3 55.14 11.60 -43.77
C LYS A 3 53.67 11.16 -43.83
N ILE A 4 53.03 11.22 -45.00
CA ILE A 4 52.80 10.13 -45.97
C ILE A 4 51.74 9.15 -45.42
N ILE A 5 50.45 9.28 -45.78
CA ILE A 5 49.77 8.85 -47.04
C ILE A 5 49.81 7.31 -47.14
N SER A 6 48.70 6.58 -47.07
CA SER A 6 47.81 6.20 -48.20
C SER A 6 46.86 5.10 -47.65
N VAL A 7 45.63 4.79 -48.06
CA VAL A 7 44.78 5.16 -49.20
C VAL A 7 43.32 4.86 -48.84
N LEU A 8 42.47 5.67 -49.47
CA LEU A 8 41.02 5.69 -49.57
C LEU A 8 40.42 4.46 -50.30
N SER A 9 39.29 3.94 -49.84
CA SER A 9 38.25 3.40 -50.74
C SER A 9 36.85 3.57 -50.13
N VAL A 10 35.93 3.91 -51.03
CA VAL A 10 34.60 4.51 -50.86
C VAL A 10 33.53 3.43 -51.04
N LEU A 11 32.46 3.42 -50.24
CA LEU A 11 31.05 3.35 -50.72
C LEU A 11 30.02 3.47 -49.58
N ALA A 12 28.92 4.16 -49.87
CA ALA A 12 27.82 4.52 -48.98
C ALA A 12 26.76 3.42 -48.83
N LEU A 13 26.10 3.33 -47.66
CA LEU A 13 24.64 3.54 -47.49
C LEU A 13 24.20 3.27 -46.03
N VAL A 14 23.38 4.21 -45.54
CA VAL A 14 22.39 4.19 -44.46
C VAL A 14 22.27 2.94 -43.57
N GLY A 15 22.49 3.15 -42.27
CA GLY A 15 21.94 2.36 -41.18
C GLY A 15 22.05 3.18 -39.90
N MET A 16 20.94 3.78 -39.46
CA MET A 16 20.86 4.40 -38.13
C MET A 16 21.19 3.35 -37.06
N PRO A 17 22.15 3.56 -36.16
CA PRO A 17 22.11 2.88 -34.88
C PRO A 17 21.13 3.64 -33.99
N THR A 18 19.96 3.01 -33.79
CA THR A 18 19.14 3.24 -32.60
C THR A 18 20.02 2.95 -31.37
N THR A 19 20.53 3.99 -30.72
CA THR A 19 21.07 3.86 -29.37
C THR A 19 19.92 3.95 -28.39
N THR A 20 19.22 2.84 -28.18
CA THR A 20 18.55 2.59 -26.91
C THR A 20 19.65 2.40 -25.86
N ALA A 21 20.06 3.49 -25.22
CA ALA A 21 20.82 3.43 -23.99
C ALA A 21 19.82 3.18 -22.86
N PHE A 22 19.54 1.91 -22.58
CA PHE A 22 19.00 1.54 -21.28
C PHE A 22 20.07 1.87 -20.25
N ALA A 23 19.71 2.62 -19.22
CA ALA A 23 20.63 2.90 -18.13
C ALA A 23 20.92 1.59 -17.39
N ASP A 24 22.18 1.16 -17.48
CA ASP A 24 22.70 0.00 -16.77
C ASP A 24 22.67 0.24 -15.25
N SER A 25 22.44 -0.85 -14.52
CA SER A 25 22.31 -0.97 -13.08
C SER A 25 23.30 -0.14 -12.25
N ILE A 26 22.78 0.59 -11.26
CA ILE A 26 23.57 1.18 -10.17
C ILE A 26 23.91 0.07 -9.17
N THR A 27 25.17 -0.37 -9.15
CA THR A 27 25.73 -1.14 -8.04
C THR A 27 25.93 -0.23 -6.83
N GLN A 28 25.35 -0.59 -5.69
CA GLN A 28 25.65 0.02 -4.39
C GLN A 28 27.13 -0.27 -4.08
N ASP A 29 27.99 0.72 -4.29
CA ASP A 29 29.43 0.52 -4.18
C ASP A 29 29.81 0.32 -2.71
N THR A 30 30.56 -0.75 -2.44
CA THR A 30 31.13 -0.97 -1.10
C THR A 30 32.20 0.11 -0.91
N ILE A 31 32.05 0.97 0.09
CA ILE A 31 32.92 2.14 0.31
C ILE A 31 34.39 1.69 0.36
N GLY A 32 35.11 1.99 -0.72
CA GLY A 32 36.55 1.80 -0.84
C GLY A 32 37.30 2.80 0.05
N SER A 33 38.43 2.37 0.59
CA SER A 33 39.28 3.17 1.47
C SER A 33 39.91 4.37 0.74
N SER A 34 39.72 5.56 1.32
CA SER A 34 40.42 6.85 1.08
C SER A 34 39.74 7.89 0.17
N GLY A 35 39.64 9.12 0.72
CA GLY A 35 39.28 10.37 0.06
C GLY A 35 37.77 10.58 -0.11
N THR A 36 37.23 11.68 0.43
CA THR A 36 35.83 12.16 0.29
C THR A 36 34.95 11.31 -0.64
N THR A 37 34.13 10.43 -0.08
CA THR A 37 33.22 9.61 -0.87
C THR A 37 32.07 10.48 -1.37
N SER A 38 32.28 11.14 -2.51
CA SER A 38 31.20 11.74 -3.29
C SER A 38 30.48 10.60 -4.00
N VAL A 39 29.46 10.01 -3.37
CA VAL A 39 28.59 9.08 -4.09
C VAL A 39 27.64 9.93 -4.92
N SER A 40 27.98 10.10 -6.20
CA SER A 40 27.13 10.79 -7.18
C SER A 40 26.27 9.77 -7.88
N TYR A 41 24.96 9.83 -7.63
CA TYR A 41 23.98 9.02 -8.35
C TYR A 41 23.55 9.77 -9.61
N ASP A 42 23.63 9.09 -10.75
CA ASP A 42 23.22 9.65 -12.03
C ASP A 42 22.08 8.81 -12.61
N ILE A 43 20.88 9.05 -12.08
CA ILE A 43 19.63 9.41 -12.77
C ILE A 43 18.83 10.12 -11.67
N ALA A 44 18.04 11.14 -12.00
CA ALA A 44 17.23 11.93 -11.06
C ALA A 44 16.81 11.12 -9.81
N PRO A 45 17.26 11.51 -8.60
CA PRO A 45 17.75 12.85 -8.22
C PRO A 45 19.29 13.01 -8.07
N SER A 46 19.80 14.22 -8.36
CA SER A 46 21.22 14.59 -8.29
C SER A 46 21.59 15.18 -6.91
N TYR A 47 22.06 14.34 -6.00
CA TYR A 47 22.57 14.72 -4.69
C TYR A 47 23.81 13.90 -4.32
N ALA A 48 24.59 14.41 -3.36
CA ALA A 48 25.67 13.68 -2.71
C ALA A 48 25.47 13.69 -1.19
N VAL A 49 25.76 12.58 -0.54
CA VAL A 49 25.85 12.49 0.93
C VAL A 49 27.31 12.51 1.33
N VAL A 50 27.69 13.51 2.12
CA VAL A 50 29.05 13.69 2.61
C VAL A 50 29.13 13.22 4.06
N ILE A 51 29.90 12.16 4.28
CA ILE A 51 30.24 11.62 5.60
C ILE A 51 31.75 11.83 5.83
N PRO A 52 32.18 12.43 6.95
CA PRO A 52 33.61 12.64 7.23
C PRO A 52 34.38 11.32 7.26
N SER A 53 35.50 11.26 6.54
CA SER A 53 36.29 10.03 6.31
C SER A 53 37.09 9.56 7.54
N GLY A 54 37.15 10.36 8.61
CA GLY A 54 37.87 10.03 9.83
C GLY A 54 37.64 11.10 10.89
N ILE A 55 37.65 10.68 12.16
CA ILE A 55 37.41 11.53 13.32
C ILE A 55 38.47 11.19 14.36
N SER A 56 39.19 12.19 14.85
CA SER A 56 40.06 12.03 16.00
C SER A 56 39.21 12.19 17.26
N LEU A 57 39.02 11.08 17.99
CA LEU A 57 38.26 11.04 19.23
C LEU A 57 39.24 11.06 20.42
N ASP A 58 39.67 12.25 20.82
CA ASP A 58 40.45 12.47 22.05
C ASP A 58 39.57 12.67 23.30
N SER A 59 38.27 12.94 23.06
CA SER A 59 37.22 13.23 24.03
C SER A 59 35.86 13.03 23.34
N SER A 60 34.75 13.46 23.97
CA SER A 60 33.47 13.49 23.27
C SER A 60 33.52 14.46 22.09
N GLN A 61 33.17 13.99 20.90
CA GLN A 61 33.29 14.74 19.64
C GLN A 61 32.03 14.65 18.81
N THR A 62 31.84 15.61 17.90
CA THR A 62 30.70 15.65 16.98
C THR A 62 31.15 15.75 15.55
N VAL A 63 30.42 15.12 14.64
CA VAL A 63 30.59 15.30 13.21
C VAL A 63 29.28 15.60 12.52
N GLU A 64 29.36 16.23 11.35
CA GLU A 64 28.20 16.53 10.52
C GLU A 64 28.16 15.59 9.32
N ILE A 65 27.03 14.89 9.16
CA ILE A 65 26.64 14.27 7.90
C ILE A 65 25.89 15.34 7.11
N LYS A 66 26.27 15.58 5.85
CA LYS A 66 25.67 16.64 5.02
C LYS A 66 25.11 16.05 3.74
N MET A 67 24.09 16.68 3.21
CA MET A 67 23.58 16.40 1.86
C MET A 67 23.69 17.65 1.00
N THR A 68 24.31 17.49 -0.15
CA THR A 68 24.64 18.57 -1.08
C THR A 68 24.12 18.22 -2.48
N GLY A 69 24.08 19.21 -3.36
CA GLY A 69 23.88 18.99 -4.80
C GLY A 69 25.11 18.37 -5.45
N LEU A 70 25.28 18.60 -6.75
CA LEU A 70 26.45 18.13 -7.50
C LEU A 70 27.76 18.73 -6.98
N THR A 71 27.68 19.88 -6.29
CA THR A 71 28.78 20.50 -5.56
C THR A 71 28.41 20.73 -4.10
N ASP A 72 29.42 20.86 -3.23
CA ASP A 72 29.25 21.09 -1.78
C ASP A 72 28.53 22.40 -1.43
N THR A 73 28.31 23.27 -2.41
CA THR A 73 27.68 24.59 -2.27
C THR A 73 26.25 24.65 -2.82
N GLU A 74 25.80 23.61 -3.50
CA GLU A 74 24.47 23.54 -4.10
C GLU A 74 23.47 22.85 -3.18
N LYS A 75 22.23 23.33 -3.16
CA LYS A 75 21.12 22.63 -2.50
C LYS A 75 20.90 21.26 -3.17
N PRO A 76 20.75 20.16 -2.41
CA PRO A 76 20.44 18.86 -3.00
C PRO A 76 19.13 18.91 -3.77
N LYS A 77 19.10 18.30 -4.95
CA LYS A 77 17.89 18.17 -5.77
C LYS A 77 17.21 16.87 -5.40
N LEU A 78 16.35 16.91 -4.39
CA LEU A 78 15.48 15.78 -4.04
C LEU A 78 14.16 15.87 -4.81
N GLU A 79 13.59 14.72 -5.16
CA GLU A 79 12.21 14.64 -5.66
C GLU A 79 11.23 15.10 -4.57
N TYR A 80 10.02 15.53 -4.98
CA TYR A 80 8.96 15.88 -4.04
C TYR A 80 8.68 14.69 -3.10
N ASP A 81 8.59 14.97 -1.79
CA ASP A 81 8.46 14.00 -0.69
C ASP A 81 9.58 12.96 -0.52
N GLN A 82 10.62 12.97 -1.36
CA GLN A 82 11.74 12.03 -1.23
C GLN A 82 12.45 12.21 0.11
N THR A 83 12.80 11.08 0.70
CA THR A 83 13.63 11.04 1.90
C THR A 83 14.84 10.14 1.68
N VAL A 84 16.02 10.69 1.93
CA VAL A 84 17.27 9.94 1.90
C VAL A 84 17.76 9.72 3.32
N SER A 85 17.96 8.47 3.68
CA SER A 85 18.42 8.03 5.00
C SER A 85 19.85 7.53 4.93
N VAL A 86 20.60 7.81 5.98
CA VAL A 86 21.95 7.29 6.20
C VAL A 86 21.91 6.43 7.46
N SER A 87 22.26 5.15 7.34
CA SER A 87 22.28 4.20 8.45
C SER A 87 23.69 3.74 8.76
N LEU A 88 23.96 3.46 10.03
CA LEU A 88 25.22 2.88 10.47
C LEU A 88 25.14 1.36 10.33
N SER A 89 25.64 0.81 9.23
CA SER A 89 25.45 -0.60 8.89
C SER A 89 26.43 -1.54 9.58
N ASN A 90 27.63 -1.05 9.94
CA ASN A 90 28.61 -1.88 10.63
C ASN A 90 29.70 -1.09 11.35
N ALA A 91 30.39 -1.77 12.26
CA ALA A 91 31.69 -1.37 12.80
C ALA A 91 32.64 -2.58 12.72
N LYS A 92 33.89 -2.37 12.33
CA LYS A 92 34.86 -3.48 12.17
C LYS A 92 35.08 -4.24 13.48
N ASN A 93 35.10 -3.57 14.62
CA ASN A 93 35.21 -4.24 15.92
C ASN A 93 33.87 -4.71 16.50
N GLY A 94 32.75 -4.43 15.81
CA GLY A 94 31.38 -4.74 16.23
C GLY A 94 30.83 -3.77 17.28
N PHE A 95 29.52 -3.90 17.53
CA PHE A 95 28.84 -3.21 18.63
C PHE A 95 28.60 -4.16 19.80
N SER A 96 28.55 -3.60 21.00
CA SER A 96 28.43 -4.33 22.26
C SER A 96 27.39 -3.69 23.19
N GLY A 97 27.24 -4.25 24.39
CA GLY A 97 26.22 -3.83 25.36
C GLY A 97 24.89 -4.56 25.17
N SER A 98 24.03 -4.52 26.19
CA SER A 98 22.71 -5.17 26.15
C SER A 98 21.76 -4.58 25.11
N ASP A 99 22.02 -3.34 24.68
CA ASP A 99 21.29 -2.67 23.60
C ASP A 99 21.96 -2.83 22.23
N GLY A 100 23.17 -3.41 22.16
CA GLY A 100 23.93 -3.52 20.92
C GLY A 100 24.38 -2.18 20.33
N LYS A 101 24.46 -1.10 21.14
CA LYS A 101 24.74 0.27 20.66
C LYS A 101 26.01 0.89 21.24
N THR A 102 26.91 0.06 21.78
CA THR A 102 28.20 0.52 22.31
C THR A 102 29.32 0.20 21.32
N LEU A 103 29.91 1.25 20.74
CA LEU A 103 31.05 1.14 19.83
C LEU A 103 32.32 0.90 20.65
N SER A 104 33.14 -0.08 20.24
CA SER A 104 34.41 -0.39 20.90
C SER A 104 35.59 -0.15 19.96
N LEU A 105 36.43 0.86 20.25
CA LEU A 105 37.68 1.05 19.53
C LEU A 105 38.77 0.21 20.21
N LYS A 106 39.56 -0.52 19.42
CA LYS A 106 40.58 -1.43 19.93
C LYS A 106 42.00 -0.91 19.69
N SER A 107 42.91 -1.22 20.60
CA SER A 107 44.36 -1.07 20.45
C SER A 107 45.06 -2.25 21.12
N GLY A 108 45.54 -3.21 20.31
CA GLY A 108 46.09 -4.46 20.84
C GLY A 108 45.05 -5.28 21.61
N MET A 109 45.31 -5.58 22.88
CA MET A 109 44.38 -6.30 23.78
C MET A 109 43.42 -5.39 24.54
N ASP A 110 43.54 -4.06 24.39
CA ASP A 110 42.74 -3.08 25.12
C ASP A 110 41.63 -2.46 24.26
N SER A 111 40.59 -1.92 24.90
CA SER A 111 39.45 -1.27 24.24
C SER A 111 38.90 -0.08 24.99
N ILE A 112 38.48 0.94 24.25
CA ILE A 112 37.72 2.09 24.76
C ILE A 112 36.32 2.12 24.15
N HIS A 113 35.34 2.60 24.91
CA HIS A 113 33.93 2.51 24.54
C HIS A 113 33.30 3.88 24.32
N TYR A 114 32.47 3.95 23.27
CA TYR A 114 31.71 5.15 22.91
C TYR A 114 30.23 4.82 22.72
N THR A 115 29.40 5.79 23.07
CA THR A 115 28.01 5.87 22.61
C THR A 115 27.95 6.78 21.38
N ILE A 116 27.34 6.29 20.31
CA ILE A 116 27.05 7.09 19.13
C ILE A 116 25.59 7.56 19.23
N THR A 117 25.33 8.84 18.96
CA THR A 117 23.97 9.42 18.94
C THR A 117 23.74 10.12 17.61
N GLY A 118 22.75 9.66 16.84
CA GLY A 118 22.34 10.23 15.55
C GLY A 118 20.97 10.92 15.63
N ALA A 119 20.29 11.04 14.49
CA ALA A 119 18.98 11.69 14.36
C ALA A 119 17.90 11.10 15.29
N ASN A 120 17.93 9.78 15.53
CA ASN A 120 16.94 9.07 16.33
C ASN A 120 17.46 8.69 17.74
N GLY A 121 18.51 9.35 18.22
CA GLY A 121 19.10 9.07 19.53
C GLY A 121 20.24 8.05 19.46
N LYS A 122 20.40 7.25 20.53
CA LYS A 122 21.49 6.26 20.65
C LYS A 122 21.39 5.24 19.53
N THR A 123 22.49 5.04 18.81
CA THR A 123 22.55 4.29 17.55
C THR A 123 23.60 3.18 17.59
N GLY A 124 23.28 2.05 16.98
CA GLY A 124 24.15 0.89 16.78
C GLY A 124 24.06 0.40 15.34
N LYS A 125 24.24 -0.90 15.15
CA LYS A 125 24.13 -1.55 13.83
C LYS A 125 22.72 -1.39 13.27
N ASP A 126 22.63 -1.07 11.98
CA ASP A 126 21.42 -0.94 11.15
C ASP A 126 20.49 0.24 11.52
N ASP A 127 20.83 1.01 12.55
CA ASP A 127 20.07 2.20 12.94
C ASP A 127 20.33 3.40 11.99
N VAL A 128 19.28 4.18 11.73
CA VAL A 128 19.35 5.43 10.95
C VAL A 128 20.01 6.53 11.78
N VAL A 129 21.11 7.08 11.27
CA VAL A 129 21.89 8.15 11.91
C VAL A 129 21.62 9.54 11.34
N ALA A 130 21.15 9.63 10.09
CA ALA A 130 20.71 10.88 9.47
C ALA A 130 19.55 10.66 8.48
N LYS A 131 18.65 11.64 8.38
CA LYS A 131 17.48 11.59 7.49
C LYS A 131 17.28 12.96 6.84
N PHE A 132 17.24 12.99 5.51
CA PHE A 132 17.13 14.20 4.71
C PHE A 132 15.88 14.12 3.84
N LYS A 133 14.83 14.85 4.21
CA LYS A 133 13.57 14.91 3.47
C LYS A 133 13.50 16.16 2.61
N TYR A 134 12.98 16.04 1.39
CA TYR A 134 12.62 17.17 0.53
C TYR A 134 11.76 18.18 1.29
N ASP A 135 12.18 19.43 1.24
CA ASP A 135 11.41 20.57 1.72
C ASP A 135 11.72 21.78 0.82
N PRO A 136 10.70 22.38 0.19
CA PRO A 136 10.90 23.53 -0.69
C PRO A 136 11.43 24.75 0.07
N ASN A 137 11.12 24.87 1.36
CA ASN A 137 11.49 26.02 2.21
C ASN A 137 12.89 25.88 2.83
N LYS A 138 13.47 24.68 2.84
CA LYS A 138 14.83 24.44 3.35
C LYS A 138 15.90 25.01 2.43
N THR A 139 16.94 25.57 3.02
CA THR A 139 18.19 25.96 2.39
C THR A 139 19.22 24.83 2.49
N LEU A 140 20.37 24.96 1.83
CA LEU A 140 21.48 23.99 1.95
C LEU A 140 21.91 23.75 3.41
N ASN A 141 21.81 24.75 4.29
CA ASN A 141 22.22 24.62 5.68
C ASN A 141 21.30 23.69 6.50
N ASP A 142 20.07 23.47 6.04
CA ASP A 142 19.10 22.61 6.71
C ASP A 142 19.27 21.12 6.34
N TYR A 143 20.16 20.81 5.39
CA TYR A 143 20.49 19.45 4.96
C TYR A 143 21.77 18.96 5.64
N LYS A 144 21.81 19.08 6.97
CA LYS A 144 22.93 18.64 7.83
C LYS A 144 22.39 17.94 9.07
N GLN A 145 23.05 16.88 9.52
CA GLN A 145 22.72 16.16 10.74
C GLN A 145 23.99 15.92 11.57
N THR A 146 23.93 16.22 12.87
CA THR A 146 25.03 15.95 13.79
C THR A 146 24.99 14.50 14.29
N LEU A 147 26.15 13.85 14.24
CA LEU A 147 26.45 12.56 14.87
C LEU A 147 27.41 12.80 16.04
N THR A 148 27.02 12.40 17.24
CA THR A 148 27.81 12.63 18.47
C THR A 148 28.44 11.33 18.95
N PHE A 149 29.72 11.38 19.27
CA PHE A 149 30.49 10.30 19.89
C PHE A 149 30.78 10.70 21.34
N ALA A 150 30.13 10.03 22.29
CA ALA A 150 30.32 10.29 23.71
C ALA A 150 31.12 9.16 24.36
N LEU A 151 32.26 9.49 24.98
CA LEU A 151 33.10 8.53 25.68
C LEU A 151 32.37 7.98 26.91
N THR A 152 32.37 6.66 27.12
CA THR A 152 31.67 6.01 28.24
C THR A 152 32.59 5.30 29.23
N SER A 153 33.89 5.19 28.95
CA SER A 153 34.88 4.57 29.84
C SER A 153 36.17 5.39 29.94
N THR A 154 36.89 5.25 31.05
CA THR A 154 38.21 5.85 31.25
C THR A 154 39.27 5.15 30.40
N VAL A 155 40.12 5.92 29.72
CA VAL A 155 41.25 5.42 28.95
C VAL A 155 42.31 4.85 29.91
N GLN A 156 42.60 3.55 29.83
CA GLN A 156 43.55 2.90 30.73
C GLN A 156 45.00 2.98 30.22
N TYR A 157 45.20 2.98 28.90
CA TYR A 157 46.53 3.02 28.27
C TYR A 157 46.60 4.10 27.18
N ALA A 158 47.76 4.74 27.05
CA ALA A 158 48.00 5.67 25.95
C ALA A 158 48.24 4.90 24.65
N GLY A 159 47.55 5.28 23.57
CA GLY A 159 47.70 4.65 22.26
C GLY A 159 46.69 5.13 21.24
N ASN A 160 46.88 4.71 19.99
CA ASN A 160 45.90 4.95 18.92
C ASN A 160 44.87 3.82 18.93
N TYR A 161 43.63 4.15 19.28
CA TYR A 161 42.49 3.26 19.19
C TYR A 161 41.73 3.59 17.90
N THR A 162 41.47 2.60 17.06
CA THR A 162 40.80 2.82 15.78
C THR A 162 39.70 1.80 15.55
N ASP A 163 38.69 2.23 14.79
CA ASP A 163 37.67 1.37 14.22
C ASP A 163 37.26 1.91 12.85
N GLN A 164 36.68 1.06 12.03
CA GLN A 164 36.11 1.44 10.74
C GLN A 164 34.59 1.30 10.83
N LEU A 165 33.88 2.41 10.63
CA LEU A 165 32.43 2.42 10.52
C LEU A 165 32.01 2.32 9.07
N THR A 166 30.99 1.52 8.79
CA THR A 166 30.37 1.42 7.47
C THR A 166 28.98 2.05 7.56
N PHE A 167 28.65 2.86 6.56
CA PHE A 167 27.32 3.48 6.43
C PHE A 167 26.66 3.01 5.15
N THR A 168 25.33 2.92 5.18
CA THR A 168 24.49 2.72 3.99
C THR A 168 23.66 3.97 3.74
N ILE A 169 23.45 4.30 2.47
CA ILE A 169 22.59 5.39 2.03
C ILE A 169 21.43 4.74 1.26
N SER A 170 20.21 5.14 1.58
CA SER A 170 18.99 4.68 0.92
C SER A 170 18.06 5.86 0.69
N ASP A 171 17.44 5.92 -0.48
CA ASP A 171 16.38 6.89 -0.79
C ASP A 171 14.97 6.29 -0.63
N GLY A 172 14.87 5.13 0.02
CA GLY A 172 13.66 4.36 0.21
C GLY A 172 13.21 3.60 -1.04
N LYS A 173 13.82 3.80 -2.22
CA LYS A 173 13.38 3.11 -3.44
C LYS A 173 13.79 1.64 -3.41
N VAL A 174 12.81 0.78 -3.63
CA VAL A 174 12.97 -0.66 -3.82
C VAL A 174 12.45 -0.99 -5.22
N ASP A 175 13.36 -1.35 -6.11
CA ASP A 175 13.02 -1.79 -7.46
C ASP A 175 12.70 -3.28 -7.45
N ILE A 176 11.40 -3.61 -7.50
CA ILE A 176 10.92 -4.98 -7.35
C ILE A 176 11.33 -5.88 -8.52
N SER A 177 11.77 -5.32 -9.65
CA SER A 177 12.29 -6.11 -10.78
C SER A 177 13.62 -6.80 -10.47
N LYS A 178 14.31 -6.35 -9.43
CA LYS A 178 15.61 -6.89 -8.98
C LYS A 178 15.47 -7.88 -7.83
N LEU A 179 14.27 -8.07 -7.29
CA LEU A 179 14.04 -9.01 -6.22
C LEU A 179 14.11 -10.46 -6.73
N THR A 180 14.87 -11.29 -6.04
CA THR A 180 15.05 -12.71 -6.35
C THR A 180 14.27 -13.63 -5.41
N GLY A 181 13.36 -13.06 -4.61
CA GLY A 181 12.57 -13.79 -3.61
C GLY A 181 11.69 -12.85 -2.78
N ALA A 182 11.20 -13.35 -1.65
CA ALA A 182 10.34 -12.58 -0.75
C ALA A 182 11.04 -11.34 -0.20
N TYR A 183 10.29 -10.24 -0.11
CA TYR A 183 10.75 -8.97 0.42
C TYR A 183 9.73 -8.40 1.40
N GLN A 184 10.19 -8.11 2.62
CA GLN A 184 9.38 -7.44 3.63
C GLN A 184 9.65 -5.93 3.55
N ALA A 185 8.70 -5.20 2.98
CA ALA A 185 8.72 -3.75 2.90
C ALA A 185 8.60 -3.13 4.31
N GLN A 186 9.48 -2.18 4.59
CA GLN A 186 9.62 -1.45 5.84
C GLN A 186 8.97 -0.06 5.75
N ASP A 187 8.84 0.61 6.89
CA ASP A 187 8.31 1.98 6.93
C ASP A 187 9.17 2.95 6.09
N GLY A 188 8.53 3.64 5.16
CA GLY A 188 9.15 4.58 4.25
C GLY A 188 9.66 3.99 2.94
N ASP A 189 9.53 2.68 2.71
CA ASP A 189 9.87 2.07 1.43
C ASP A 189 8.99 2.58 0.30
N ILE A 190 9.57 2.69 -0.89
CA ILE A 190 8.95 3.11 -2.14
C ILE A 190 9.15 1.99 -3.14
N LEU A 191 8.15 1.12 -3.30
CA LEU A 191 8.18 0.00 -4.23
C LEU A 191 7.92 0.50 -5.64
N THR A 192 8.81 0.12 -6.57
CA THR A 192 8.79 0.57 -7.96
C THR A 192 9.11 -0.58 -8.91
N GLY A 193 8.70 -0.46 -10.18
CA GLY A 193 9.06 -1.42 -11.22
C GLY A 193 8.13 -2.64 -11.25
N LYS A 194 8.53 -3.65 -12.03
CA LYS A 194 7.70 -4.82 -12.31
C LYS A 194 8.31 -6.08 -11.71
N GLY A 195 7.53 -6.78 -10.88
CA GLY A 195 7.91 -8.05 -10.29
C GLY A 195 7.96 -9.19 -11.31
N ASN A 196 8.50 -10.32 -10.87
CA ASN A 196 8.50 -11.60 -11.57
C ASN A 196 7.47 -12.57 -10.92
N ALA A 197 7.41 -13.82 -11.40
CA ALA A 197 6.48 -14.82 -10.88
C ALA A 197 6.67 -15.10 -9.38
N ASP A 198 7.92 -15.11 -8.91
CA ASP A 198 8.29 -15.38 -7.51
C ASP A 198 8.20 -14.13 -6.61
N THR A 199 7.65 -13.01 -7.11
CA THR A 199 7.51 -11.80 -6.31
C THR A 199 6.53 -12.04 -5.17
N HIS A 200 7.02 -11.84 -3.95
CA HIS A 200 6.24 -11.98 -2.73
C HIS A 200 6.58 -10.82 -1.81
N ILE A 201 5.67 -9.85 -1.74
CA ILE A 201 5.85 -8.65 -0.94
C ILE A 201 5.06 -8.79 0.35
N THR A 202 5.73 -8.65 1.49
CA THR A 202 5.06 -8.41 2.76
C THR A 202 5.27 -6.97 3.23
N VAL A 203 4.39 -6.44 4.06
CA VAL A 203 4.51 -5.11 4.67
C VAL A 203 4.61 -5.29 6.17
N ALA A 204 5.70 -4.80 6.77
CA ALA A 204 5.95 -4.90 8.20
C ALA A 204 4.85 -4.22 9.03
N ASP A 205 4.63 -4.70 10.26
CA ASP A 205 3.63 -4.13 11.17
C ASP A 205 3.90 -2.63 11.45
N GLY A 206 2.89 -1.79 11.25
CA GLY A 206 2.93 -0.34 11.37
C GLY A 206 3.54 0.40 10.19
N ALA A 207 4.03 -0.28 9.15
CA ALA A 207 4.75 0.36 8.06
C ALA A 207 3.85 1.17 7.11
N THR A 208 4.34 2.33 6.71
CA THR A 208 3.81 3.11 5.59
C THR A 208 4.70 2.91 4.36
N VAL A 209 4.17 2.23 3.34
CA VAL A 209 4.86 1.89 2.10
C VAL A 209 4.24 2.64 0.94
N THR A 210 5.05 3.20 0.06
CA THR A 210 4.60 3.85 -1.17
C THR A 210 4.68 2.85 -2.32
N LEU A 211 3.59 2.70 -3.07
CA LEU A 211 3.60 2.05 -4.38
C LEU A 211 3.72 3.15 -5.44
N ARG A 212 4.79 3.11 -6.24
CA ARG A 212 5.04 4.09 -7.30
C ARG A 212 5.38 3.38 -8.60
N ASP A 213 4.44 3.40 -9.54
CA ASP A 213 4.57 2.71 -10.83
C ASP A 213 4.98 1.22 -10.65
N CYS A 214 4.35 0.58 -9.66
CA CYS A 214 4.63 -0.76 -9.22
C CYS A 214 3.69 -1.77 -9.89
N ASP A 215 4.24 -2.82 -10.52
CA ASP A 215 3.48 -3.89 -11.17
C ASP A 215 3.82 -5.24 -10.53
N ILE A 216 2.93 -5.72 -9.66
CA ILE A 216 2.96 -7.03 -9.00
C ILE A 216 1.84 -7.90 -9.59
N THR A 217 1.83 -8.09 -10.92
CA THR A 217 0.85 -8.99 -11.57
C THR A 217 1.48 -10.19 -12.27
N ALA A 218 2.80 -10.36 -12.17
CA ALA A 218 3.52 -11.45 -12.81
C ALA A 218 3.41 -12.79 -12.05
N ILE A 219 2.88 -12.76 -10.82
CA ILE A 219 2.64 -13.96 -10.00
C ILE A 219 1.70 -14.88 -10.76
N THR A 220 2.10 -16.14 -10.95
CA THR A 220 1.36 -17.09 -11.77
C THR A 220 0.20 -17.72 -11.01
N ASP A 221 -0.86 -18.03 -11.74
CA ASP A 221 -1.99 -18.81 -11.24
C ASP A 221 -1.67 -20.30 -11.36
N ASP A 222 -0.89 -20.80 -10.40
CA ASP A 222 -0.50 -22.21 -10.32
C ASP A 222 -0.53 -22.71 -8.87
N GLY A 223 -0.44 -24.04 -8.71
CA GLY A 223 -0.44 -24.66 -7.38
C GLY A 223 0.82 -24.42 -6.54
N TYR A 224 1.80 -23.65 -7.04
CA TYR A 224 3.04 -23.33 -6.34
C TYR A 224 3.01 -21.92 -5.73
N HIS A 225 2.51 -20.92 -6.46
CA HIS A 225 2.49 -19.51 -6.05
C HIS A 225 1.29 -19.17 -5.15
N LYS A 226 1.29 -19.77 -3.96
CA LYS A 226 0.22 -19.68 -2.98
C LYS A 226 0.38 -18.48 -2.03
N TRP A 227 0.33 -17.28 -2.57
CA TRP A 227 0.40 -16.04 -1.79
C TRP A 227 -0.28 -14.86 -2.48
N ALA A 228 -0.64 -13.86 -1.67
CA ALA A 228 -1.17 -12.59 -2.15
C ALA A 228 -0.08 -11.75 -2.81
N GLY A 229 -0.46 -10.85 -3.71
CA GLY A 229 0.49 -9.90 -4.33
C GLY A 229 1.19 -9.04 -3.28
N ILE A 230 0.42 -8.55 -2.30
CA ILE A 230 0.93 -7.90 -1.10
C ILE A 230 0.26 -8.53 0.12
N THR A 231 1.04 -8.87 1.14
CA THR A 231 0.55 -9.34 2.45
C THR A 231 0.92 -8.36 3.54
N LEU A 232 -0.05 -7.84 4.30
CA LEU A 232 0.28 -7.15 5.54
C LEU A 232 0.66 -8.15 6.63
N GLU A 233 1.69 -7.86 7.43
CA GLU A 233 2.00 -8.64 8.64
C GLU A 233 1.30 -8.07 9.89
N GLY A 234 0.84 -6.82 9.79
CA GLY A 234 0.16 -6.10 10.85
C GLY A 234 -0.71 -4.97 10.32
N ASP A 235 -0.83 -3.88 11.07
CA ASP A 235 -1.46 -2.67 10.54
C ASP A 235 -0.54 -2.05 9.49
N GLY A 236 -1.07 -1.58 8.37
CA GLY A 236 -0.23 -1.11 7.26
C GLY A 236 -0.87 0.01 6.47
N THR A 237 -0.05 0.92 5.96
CA THR A 237 -0.50 1.99 5.06
C THR A 237 0.15 1.84 3.69
N LEU A 238 -0.65 1.85 2.63
CA LEU A 238 -0.18 1.96 1.25
C LEU A 238 -0.46 3.38 0.73
N ILE A 239 0.59 4.08 0.32
CA ILE A 239 0.51 5.36 -0.39
C ILE A 239 0.59 5.08 -1.89
N LEU A 240 -0.43 5.48 -2.64
CA LEU A 240 -0.49 5.33 -4.08
C LEU A 240 0.12 6.56 -4.76
N GLU A 241 1.14 6.33 -5.55
CA GLU A 241 1.74 7.29 -6.49
C GLU A 241 1.85 6.64 -7.87
N GLY A 242 1.72 7.43 -8.94
CA GLY A 242 1.74 6.87 -10.30
C GLY A 242 0.65 5.82 -10.53
N THR A 243 0.94 4.81 -11.35
CA THR A 243 -0.01 3.73 -11.69
C THR A 243 0.46 2.38 -11.17
N ASN A 244 -0.30 1.80 -10.24
CA ASN A 244 0.09 0.55 -9.58
C ASN A 244 -0.87 -0.59 -9.92
N LYS A 245 -0.33 -1.80 -10.03
CA LYS A 245 -1.09 -3.02 -10.29
C LYS A 245 -0.65 -4.12 -9.33
N VAL A 246 -1.61 -4.82 -8.74
CA VAL A 246 -1.35 -5.90 -7.79
C VAL A 246 -2.31 -7.04 -8.04
N LYS A 247 -1.78 -8.26 -8.16
CA LYS A 247 -2.58 -9.46 -8.36
C LYS A 247 -2.08 -10.61 -7.50
N GLY A 248 -2.99 -11.34 -6.87
CA GLY A 248 -2.69 -12.55 -6.11
C GLY A 248 -2.30 -13.73 -7.01
N GLY A 249 -1.49 -14.63 -6.47
CA GLY A 249 -1.24 -15.94 -7.06
C GLY A 249 -2.31 -16.95 -6.66
N TYR A 250 -2.42 -18.03 -7.43
CA TYR A 250 -3.42 -19.08 -7.24
C TYR A 250 -4.88 -18.54 -7.18
N ASP A 251 -5.86 -19.43 -6.98
CA ASP A 251 -7.28 -19.07 -6.87
C ASP A 251 -7.68 -18.67 -5.44
N GLU A 252 -6.86 -19.00 -4.44
CA GLU A 252 -7.13 -18.81 -3.01
C GLU A 252 -6.57 -17.52 -2.41
N TYR A 253 -5.79 -16.71 -3.14
CA TYR A 253 -5.17 -15.51 -2.58
C TYR A 253 -5.61 -14.19 -3.24
N PRO A 254 -5.80 -13.14 -2.44
CA PRO A 254 -6.19 -11.83 -2.94
C PRO A 254 -5.01 -11.09 -3.57
N GLY A 255 -5.30 -9.99 -4.28
CA GLY A 255 -4.26 -9.02 -4.66
C GLY A 255 -3.55 -8.47 -3.43
N ILE A 256 -4.33 -8.01 -2.44
CA ILE A 256 -3.82 -7.50 -1.17
C ILE A 256 -4.50 -8.25 -0.01
N TYR A 257 -3.70 -8.96 0.79
CA TYR A 257 -4.16 -9.67 1.97
C TYR A 257 -4.03 -8.82 3.24
N VAL A 258 -5.12 -8.78 4.03
CA VAL A 258 -5.19 -8.07 5.32
C VAL A 258 -5.48 -9.09 6.42
N PRO A 259 -4.54 -9.40 7.34
CA PRO A 259 -4.79 -10.37 8.41
C PRO A 259 -5.95 -9.96 9.33
N GLU A 260 -6.58 -10.97 9.95
CA GLU A 260 -7.59 -10.73 10.99
C GLU A 260 -7.12 -9.76 12.06
N ASN A 261 -8.02 -8.89 12.52
CA ASN A 261 -7.77 -7.88 13.55
C ASN A 261 -6.70 -6.83 13.18
N LYS A 262 -6.26 -6.77 11.92
CA LYS A 262 -5.37 -5.74 11.40
C LYS A 262 -6.11 -4.77 10.48
N THR A 263 -5.48 -3.66 10.13
CA THR A 263 -6.06 -2.62 9.30
C THR A 263 -5.14 -2.25 8.14
N LEU A 264 -5.65 -2.36 6.92
CA LEU A 264 -5.06 -1.73 5.74
C LEU A 264 -5.61 -0.31 5.59
N THR A 265 -4.72 0.66 5.41
CA THR A 265 -5.06 2.02 5.01
C THR A 265 -4.49 2.32 3.62
N ILE A 266 -5.35 2.69 2.66
CA ILE A 266 -4.95 3.14 1.32
C ILE A 266 -5.17 4.66 1.21
N LYS A 267 -4.17 5.39 0.73
CA LYS A 267 -4.24 6.83 0.48
C LYS A 267 -3.32 7.23 -0.67
N GLY A 268 -3.29 8.51 -1.01
CA GLY A 268 -2.39 9.05 -2.04
C GLY A 268 -3.14 9.44 -3.31
N ILE A 269 -2.42 10.01 -4.26
CA ILE A 269 -3.00 10.62 -5.47
C ILE A 269 -2.89 9.72 -6.71
N GLY A 270 -2.19 8.58 -6.59
CA GLY A 270 -2.00 7.60 -7.65
C GLY A 270 -3.19 6.65 -7.81
N SER A 271 -2.98 5.63 -8.64
CA SER A 271 -3.96 4.57 -8.88
C SER A 271 -3.46 3.19 -8.45
N LEU A 272 -4.41 2.33 -8.14
CA LEU A 272 -4.23 0.92 -7.82
C LEU A 272 -5.27 0.09 -8.58
N GLU A 273 -4.81 -0.79 -9.45
CA GLU A 273 -5.59 -1.88 -10.04
C GLU A 273 -5.27 -3.17 -9.28
N ALA A 274 -6.15 -3.58 -8.37
CA ALA A 274 -6.04 -4.81 -7.62
C ALA A 274 -6.89 -5.92 -8.27
N GLY A 275 -6.40 -7.16 -8.25
CA GLY A 275 -7.15 -8.32 -8.73
C GLY A 275 -6.74 -9.66 -8.10
N SER A 276 -7.51 -10.70 -8.41
CA SER A 276 -7.23 -12.10 -8.05
C SER A 276 -7.72 -13.04 -9.18
N ASN A 277 -7.51 -14.36 -9.06
CA ASN A 277 -7.90 -15.33 -10.10
C ASN A 277 -9.20 -16.09 -9.81
N GLY A 278 -9.44 -16.46 -8.54
CA GLY A 278 -10.49 -17.45 -8.20
C GLY A 278 -11.43 -17.01 -7.09
N TRP A 279 -11.43 -17.70 -5.96
CA TRP A 279 -12.42 -17.53 -4.88
C TRP A 279 -12.09 -16.39 -3.90
N SER A 280 -11.22 -15.48 -4.32
CA SER A 280 -10.60 -14.50 -3.44
C SER A 280 -10.93 -13.09 -3.89
N PRO A 281 -11.01 -12.13 -2.96
CA PRO A 281 -11.28 -10.75 -3.29
C PRO A 281 -10.04 -10.09 -3.90
N ALA A 282 -10.19 -8.89 -4.47
CA ALA A 282 -9.01 -8.14 -4.90
C ALA A 282 -8.24 -7.60 -3.68
N ILE A 283 -8.98 -7.09 -2.69
CA ILE A 283 -8.45 -6.52 -1.45
C ILE A 283 -9.24 -7.12 -0.29
N GLY A 284 -8.57 -7.89 0.58
CA GLY A 284 -9.17 -8.48 1.77
C GLY A 284 -8.66 -9.87 2.10
N GLY A 285 -9.54 -10.85 2.27
CA GLY A 285 -9.23 -12.20 2.79
C GLY A 285 -9.58 -13.29 1.78
N GLY A 286 -8.66 -14.23 1.53
CA GLY A 286 -8.80 -15.25 0.48
C GLY A 286 -9.86 -16.33 0.73
N TYR A 287 -9.80 -17.42 -0.04
CA TYR A 287 -10.69 -18.58 0.16
C TYR A 287 -10.57 -19.14 1.57
N LYS A 288 -11.63 -19.09 2.38
CA LYS A 288 -11.62 -19.52 3.79
C LYS A 288 -10.54 -18.86 4.66
N ILE A 289 -10.07 -17.68 4.25
CA ILE A 289 -9.08 -16.89 4.98
C ILE A 289 -9.73 -15.56 5.30
N SER A 290 -10.06 -15.32 6.57
CA SER A 290 -10.68 -14.06 6.98
C SER A 290 -9.74 -12.86 6.83
N CYS A 291 -10.33 -11.66 6.71
CA CYS A 291 -9.61 -10.39 6.71
C CYS A 291 -9.92 -9.47 7.89
N GLY A 292 -8.95 -8.59 8.17
CA GLY A 292 -9.12 -7.44 9.03
C GLY A 292 -9.91 -6.30 8.36
N ASN A 293 -9.70 -5.07 8.86
CA ASN A 293 -10.37 -3.88 8.37
C ASN A 293 -9.68 -3.31 7.13
N ILE A 294 -10.47 -2.70 6.25
CA ILE A 294 -9.99 -2.03 5.04
C ILE A 294 -10.45 -0.58 5.08
N THR A 295 -9.51 0.36 5.00
CA THR A 295 -9.78 1.80 4.98
C THR A 295 -9.20 2.42 3.73
N ILE A 296 -10.04 3.06 2.90
CA ILE A 296 -9.63 3.83 1.73
C ILE A 296 -9.90 5.31 2.01
N LEU A 297 -8.84 6.09 2.13
CA LEU A 297 -8.90 7.52 2.42
C LEU A 297 -8.85 8.36 1.14
N ASP A 298 -8.07 7.94 0.15
CA ASP A 298 -7.91 8.63 -1.14
C ASP A 298 -7.32 7.69 -2.21
N GLY A 299 -7.17 8.19 -3.43
CA GLY A 299 -6.57 7.50 -4.57
C GLY A 299 -7.61 7.00 -5.56
N THR A 300 -7.15 6.50 -6.71
CA THR A 300 -8.00 5.80 -7.69
C THR A 300 -7.85 4.29 -7.53
N VAL A 301 -8.81 3.63 -6.90
CA VAL A 301 -8.76 2.20 -6.60
C VAL A 301 -9.76 1.46 -7.48
N THR A 302 -9.26 0.56 -8.32
CA THR A 302 -10.07 -0.42 -9.05
C THR A 302 -9.78 -1.80 -8.48
N ALA A 303 -10.79 -2.42 -7.88
CA ALA A 303 -10.69 -3.70 -7.20
C ALA A 303 -11.56 -4.74 -7.92
N ASN A 304 -10.94 -5.72 -8.56
CA ASN A 304 -11.62 -6.77 -9.33
C ASN A 304 -11.52 -8.11 -8.59
N GLY A 305 -12.59 -8.51 -7.92
CA GLY A 305 -12.69 -9.81 -7.28
C GLY A 305 -12.53 -10.93 -8.30
N GLY A 306 -12.00 -12.06 -7.83
CA GLY A 306 -12.02 -13.29 -8.61
C GLY A 306 -13.43 -13.85 -8.67
N LYS A 307 -13.61 -14.98 -9.37
CA LYS A 307 -14.90 -15.65 -9.61
C LYS A 307 -15.89 -15.59 -8.44
N ASP A 308 -15.46 -15.87 -7.20
CA ASP A 308 -16.37 -15.95 -6.04
C ASP A 308 -15.92 -15.04 -4.88
N GLY A 309 -15.06 -14.06 -5.16
CA GLY A 309 -14.58 -13.09 -4.18
C GLY A 309 -15.20 -11.72 -4.36
N ALA A 310 -15.33 -10.97 -3.28
CA ALA A 310 -15.74 -9.57 -3.37
C ALA A 310 -14.71 -8.71 -4.14
N GLY A 311 -15.12 -7.55 -4.67
CA GLY A 311 -14.11 -6.57 -5.12
C GLY A 311 -13.23 -6.15 -3.95
N ILE A 312 -13.88 -5.64 -2.89
CA ILE A 312 -13.26 -5.25 -1.62
C ILE A 312 -14.00 -5.96 -0.49
N GLY A 313 -13.29 -6.78 0.30
CA GLY A 313 -13.84 -7.45 1.48
C GLY A 313 -13.50 -8.94 1.53
N GLY A 314 -14.50 -9.82 1.72
CA GLY A 314 -14.27 -11.26 1.92
C GLY A 314 -14.20 -12.06 0.62
N GLY A 315 -13.43 -13.16 0.63
CA GLY A 315 -13.50 -14.27 -0.31
C GLY A 315 -14.58 -15.29 0.07
N THR A 316 -14.68 -16.38 -0.68
CA THR A 316 -15.65 -17.45 -0.40
C THR A 316 -15.42 -18.06 0.97
N SER A 317 -16.51 -18.26 1.69
CA SER A 317 -16.54 -18.83 3.05
C SER A 317 -15.57 -18.13 4.01
N SER A 318 -15.46 -16.80 3.94
CA SER A 318 -14.54 -16.03 4.77
C SER A 318 -15.21 -14.81 5.41
N SER A 319 -14.71 -14.40 6.57
CA SER A 319 -15.17 -13.17 7.23
C SER A 319 -14.25 -12.00 6.90
N CYS A 320 -14.80 -10.79 6.80
CA CYS A 320 -13.99 -9.58 6.75
C CYS A 320 -14.36 -8.61 7.86
N GLY A 321 -13.37 -7.82 8.29
CA GLY A 321 -13.58 -6.71 9.20
C GLY A 321 -14.40 -5.58 8.57
N ASN A 322 -14.32 -4.40 9.17
CA ASN A 322 -15.04 -3.23 8.69
C ASN A 322 -14.40 -2.69 7.41
N ILE A 323 -15.23 -2.18 6.50
CA ILE A 323 -14.79 -1.51 5.28
C ILE A 323 -15.18 -0.04 5.38
N THR A 324 -14.20 0.86 5.32
CA THR A 324 -14.40 2.31 5.39
C THR A 324 -13.87 2.99 4.14
N ILE A 325 -14.70 3.77 3.46
CA ILE A 325 -14.30 4.60 2.31
C ILE A 325 -14.62 6.07 2.65
N SER A 326 -13.57 6.88 2.77
CA SER A 326 -13.69 8.30 3.13
C SER A 326 -13.39 9.26 1.98
N GLY A 327 -12.79 8.79 0.90
CA GLY A 327 -12.40 9.61 -0.24
C GLY A 327 -11.92 8.80 -1.44
N GLY A 328 -11.32 9.48 -2.41
CA GLY A 328 -10.84 8.88 -3.65
C GLY A 328 -11.93 8.53 -4.67
N THR A 329 -11.51 7.85 -5.74
CA THR A 329 -12.40 7.21 -6.73
C THR A 329 -12.25 5.71 -6.60
N VAL A 330 -13.29 5.02 -6.14
CA VAL A 330 -13.28 3.58 -5.86
C VAL A 330 -14.23 2.89 -6.81
N THR A 331 -13.73 1.94 -7.59
CA THR A 331 -14.52 1.01 -8.40
C THR A 331 -14.28 -0.40 -7.87
N ALA A 332 -15.32 -1.05 -7.34
CA ALA A 332 -15.23 -2.39 -6.78
C ALA A 332 -16.18 -3.33 -7.53
N ASN A 333 -15.60 -4.36 -8.16
CA ASN A 333 -16.32 -5.33 -8.97
C ASN A 333 -16.24 -6.69 -8.29
N GLY A 334 -17.39 -7.21 -7.86
CA GLY A 334 -17.51 -8.55 -7.31
C GLY A 334 -17.40 -9.62 -8.39
N GLY A 335 -16.95 -10.81 -7.96
CA GLY A 335 -17.10 -12.04 -8.72
C GLY A 335 -18.55 -12.45 -8.93
N GLN A 336 -18.75 -13.49 -9.74
CA GLN A 336 -20.01 -14.10 -10.16
C GLN A 336 -21.14 -14.10 -9.14
N TRP A 337 -20.86 -14.44 -7.87
CA TRP A 337 -21.86 -14.53 -6.78
C TRP A 337 -21.52 -13.67 -5.56
N SER A 338 -20.71 -12.64 -5.76
CA SER A 338 -20.10 -11.87 -4.68
C SER A 338 -20.37 -10.39 -4.79
N SER A 339 -20.23 -9.71 -3.65
CA SER A 339 -20.47 -8.28 -3.60
C SER A 339 -19.36 -7.46 -4.26
N GLY A 340 -19.69 -6.26 -4.73
CA GLY A 340 -18.66 -5.29 -5.09
C GLY A 340 -17.85 -4.90 -3.86
N ILE A 341 -18.55 -4.48 -2.80
CA ILE A 341 -18.00 -4.13 -1.50
C ILE A 341 -18.74 -4.92 -0.42
N GLY A 342 -18.03 -5.77 0.32
CA GLY A 342 -18.59 -6.55 1.42
C GLY A 342 -18.16 -8.02 1.41
N SER A 343 -19.10 -8.96 1.52
CA SER A 343 -18.76 -10.39 1.64
C SER A 343 -18.62 -11.10 0.28
N GLY A 344 -17.87 -12.20 0.28
CA GLY A 344 -17.83 -13.17 -0.81
C GLY A 344 -19.02 -14.12 -0.77
N TYR A 345 -18.92 -15.23 -1.50
CA TYR A 345 -19.97 -16.25 -1.64
C TYR A 345 -20.01 -17.27 -0.46
N GLY A 346 -21.20 -17.74 -0.09
CA GLY A 346 -21.41 -18.90 0.79
C GLY A 346 -21.75 -18.57 2.25
N ALA A 347 -22.30 -19.55 2.98
CA ALA A 347 -22.96 -19.33 4.27
C ALA A 347 -22.02 -18.94 5.43
N GLU A 348 -20.72 -19.21 5.26
CA GLU A 348 -19.69 -18.80 6.21
C GLU A 348 -19.11 -17.41 5.87
N SER A 349 -19.56 -16.80 4.77
CA SER A 349 -19.08 -15.49 4.34
C SER A 349 -19.76 -14.37 5.13
N SER A 350 -18.95 -13.44 5.63
CA SER A 350 -19.45 -12.29 6.36
C SER A 350 -18.62 -11.03 6.14
N CYS A 351 -19.25 -9.85 6.28
CA CYS A 351 -18.55 -8.59 6.41
C CYS A 351 -18.92 -7.84 7.70
N GLY A 352 -17.96 -7.08 8.22
CA GLY A 352 -18.19 -6.07 9.24
C GLY A 352 -19.07 -4.92 8.73
N ASN A 353 -19.01 -3.79 9.41
CA ASN A 353 -19.73 -2.60 8.97
C ASN A 353 -19.13 -2.05 7.68
N ILE A 354 -19.98 -1.58 6.77
CA ILE A 354 -19.56 -0.84 5.58
C ILE A 354 -19.90 0.63 5.81
N THR A 355 -18.90 1.50 5.80
CA THR A 355 -19.06 2.93 6.05
C THR A 355 -18.51 3.74 4.89
N ILE A 356 -19.35 4.55 4.23
CA ILE A 356 -18.95 5.46 3.16
C ILE A 356 -19.24 6.89 3.60
N THR A 357 -18.20 7.67 3.85
CA THR A 357 -18.30 9.07 4.29
C THR A 357 -17.96 10.07 3.18
N GLY A 358 -17.35 9.62 2.09
CA GLY A 358 -16.93 10.46 0.98
C GLY A 358 -16.44 9.68 -0.24
N GLY A 359 -15.93 10.40 -1.25
CA GLY A 359 -15.40 9.83 -2.50
C GLY A 359 -16.44 9.63 -3.60
N ILE A 360 -15.97 9.13 -4.74
CA ILE A 360 -16.79 8.62 -5.85
C ILE A 360 -16.70 7.10 -5.80
N VAL A 361 -17.76 6.43 -5.38
CA VAL A 361 -17.78 4.97 -5.18
C VAL A 361 -18.72 4.34 -6.20
N THR A 362 -18.19 3.46 -7.02
CA THR A 362 -18.97 2.58 -7.90
C THR A 362 -18.76 1.15 -7.44
N ALA A 363 -19.81 0.52 -6.94
CA ALA A 363 -19.81 -0.87 -6.56
C ALA A 363 -20.69 -1.66 -7.51
N ASN A 364 -20.18 -2.79 -8.01
CA ASN A 364 -20.90 -3.69 -8.90
C ASN A 364 -20.86 -5.10 -8.29
N GLY A 365 -22.03 -5.66 -8.01
CA GLY A 365 -22.14 -7.08 -7.67
C GLY A 365 -21.88 -7.96 -8.89
N GLY A 366 -21.64 -9.25 -8.66
CA GLY A 366 -21.49 -10.24 -9.73
C GLY A 366 -22.72 -10.34 -10.62
N GLY A 367 -22.53 -10.55 -11.92
CA GLY A 367 -23.66 -10.62 -12.87
C GLY A 367 -24.69 -11.69 -12.54
N ASP A 368 -24.24 -12.82 -11.98
CA ASP A 368 -25.10 -13.97 -11.63
C ASP A 368 -25.58 -13.92 -10.17
N GLY A 369 -25.16 -12.91 -9.40
CA GLY A 369 -25.54 -12.73 -8.01
C GLY A 369 -24.53 -11.90 -7.21
N GLY A 370 -25.00 -11.28 -6.14
CA GLY A 370 -24.23 -10.45 -5.21
C GLY A 370 -24.81 -9.05 -5.10
N ALA A 371 -24.96 -8.57 -3.86
CA ALA A 371 -25.32 -7.17 -3.64
C ALA A 371 -24.17 -6.27 -4.11
N ALA A 372 -24.45 -5.06 -4.60
CA ALA A 372 -23.34 -4.18 -4.96
C ALA A 372 -22.54 -3.77 -3.72
N ILE A 373 -23.24 -3.36 -2.66
CA ILE A 373 -22.70 -3.05 -1.34
C ILE A 373 -23.45 -3.88 -0.30
N GLY A 374 -22.76 -4.79 0.37
CA GLY A 374 -23.35 -5.67 1.40
C GLY A 374 -22.92 -7.12 1.23
N THR A 375 -23.87 -8.04 1.06
CA THR A 375 -23.53 -9.48 1.04
C THR A 375 -23.32 -10.03 -0.37
N GLY A 376 -22.56 -11.13 -0.44
CA GLY A 376 -22.66 -12.09 -1.53
C GLY A 376 -23.97 -12.89 -1.46
N VAL A 377 -23.93 -14.13 -1.96
CA VAL A 377 -25.08 -15.05 -2.08
C VAL A 377 -24.94 -16.23 -1.11
N GLU A 378 -26.06 -16.92 -0.84
CA GLU A 378 -26.14 -18.21 -0.12
C GLU A 378 -25.73 -18.11 1.35
N GLY A 379 -26.59 -17.53 2.20
CA GLY A 379 -26.38 -17.45 3.64
C GLY A 379 -25.32 -16.42 4.07
N SER A 380 -24.76 -15.67 3.12
CA SER A 380 -23.78 -14.62 3.40
C SER A 380 -24.38 -13.51 4.27
N THR A 381 -23.58 -12.94 5.16
CA THR A 381 -24.03 -11.90 6.10
C THR A 381 -23.21 -10.61 6.02
N CYS A 382 -23.82 -9.47 6.38
CA CYS A 382 -23.10 -8.23 6.62
C CYS A 382 -23.68 -7.50 7.81
N ARG A 383 -22.87 -6.71 8.51
CA ARG A 383 -23.36 -5.84 9.57
C ARG A 383 -24.01 -4.57 8.97
N ASP A 384 -23.90 -3.44 9.66
CA ASP A 384 -24.57 -2.22 9.25
C ASP A 384 -23.90 -1.59 8.02
N ILE A 385 -24.71 -1.01 7.15
CA ILE A 385 -24.26 -0.20 6.02
C ILE A 385 -24.62 1.26 6.30
N THR A 386 -23.61 2.12 6.40
CA THR A 386 -23.78 3.56 6.65
C THR A 386 -23.18 4.38 5.52
N ILE A 387 -24.00 5.23 4.90
CA ILE A 387 -23.56 6.21 3.90
C ILE A 387 -23.87 7.60 4.43
N SER A 388 -22.85 8.41 4.68
CA SER A 388 -22.99 9.79 5.19
C SER A 388 -22.45 10.84 4.23
N GLY A 389 -21.87 10.45 3.10
CA GLY A 389 -21.39 11.36 2.07
C GLY A 389 -20.92 10.65 0.80
N GLY A 390 -20.37 11.43 -0.14
CA GLY A 390 -19.87 10.94 -1.42
C GLY A 390 -20.91 10.85 -2.54
N ILE A 391 -20.46 10.37 -3.69
CA ILE A 391 -21.29 9.97 -4.84
C ILE A 391 -21.19 8.45 -4.93
N VAL A 392 -22.27 7.74 -4.58
CA VAL A 392 -22.30 6.29 -4.51
C VAL A 392 -23.22 5.74 -5.59
N THR A 393 -22.68 4.89 -6.46
CA THR A 393 -23.44 4.11 -7.43
C THR A 393 -23.29 2.64 -7.11
N ALA A 394 -24.41 1.96 -6.86
CA ALA A 394 -24.46 0.57 -6.44
C ALA A 394 -25.34 -0.22 -7.42
N ASN A 395 -24.72 -1.09 -8.22
CA ASN A 395 -25.40 -1.93 -9.21
C ASN A 395 -25.31 -3.40 -8.81
N ALA A 396 -26.44 -4.00 -8.44
CA ALA A 396 -26.46 -5.38 -8.00
C ALA A 396 -26.43 -6.38 -9.16
N GLY A 397 -26.04 -7.60 -8.82
CA GLY A 397 -26.32 -8.81 -9.59
C GLY A 397 -27.78 -9.23 -9.54
N ILE A 398 -28.13 -10.23 -10.33
CA ILE A 398 -29.46 -10.87 -10.31
C ILE A 398 -29.83 -11.28 -8.87
N GLY A 399 -31.10 -11.12 -8.49
CA GLY A 399 -31.59 -11.58 -7.18
C GLY A 399 -31.14 -10.75 -5.97
N CYS A 400 -30.32 -9.72 -6.16
CA CYS A 400 -29.62 -9.06 -5.06
C CYS A 400 -29.90 -7.56 -4.97
N ALA A 401 -29.82 -7.01 -3.75
CA ALA A 401 -30.05 -5.59 -3.53
C ALA A 401 -28.88 -4.73 -4.03
N GLY A 402 -29.16 -3.53 -4.53
CA GLY A 402 -28.10 -2.55 -4.83
C GLY A 402 -27.26 -2.27 -3.60
N ILE A 403 -27.94 -1.92 -2.51
CA ILE A 403 -27.35 -1.76 -1.17
C ILE A 403 -28.12 -2.64 -0.20
N GLY A 404 -27.45 -3.63 0.39
CA GLY A 404 -28.02 -4.51 1.42
C GLY A 404 -27.75 -5.99 1.17
N ALA A 405 -28.77 -6.82 1.32
CA ALA A 405 -28.62 -8.28 1.27
C ALA A 405 -28.72 -8.85 -0.15
N GLY A 406 -28.03 -9.96 -0.37
CA GLY A 406 -28.03 -10.76 -1.58
C GLY A 406 -29.16 -11.80 -1.61
N GLU A 407 -28.96 -12.87 -2.38
CA GLU A 407 -29.95 -13.93 -2.64
C GLU A 407 -29.71 -15.18 -1.77
N TYR A 408 -30.78 -15.89 -1.43
CA TYR A 408 -30.78 -17.17 -0.69
C TYR A 408 -30.32 -17.05 0.78
N ASN A 409 -31.23 -16.64 1.66
CA ASN A 409 -31.02 -16.59 3.12
C ASN A 409 -29.89 -15.63 3.55
N CYS A 410 -29.63 -14.58 2.78
CA CYS A 410 -28.64 -13.57 3.16
C CYS A 410 -29.21 -12.57 4.14
N SER A 411 -28.37 -12.07 5.06
CA SER A 411 -28.80 -11.04 6.02
C SER A 411 -27.87 -9.85 6.02
N CYS A 412 -28.44 -8.65 6.10
CA CYS A 412 -27.68 -7.43 6.39
C CYS A 412 -28.25 -6.68 7.60
N GLY A 413 -27.38 -5.93 8.26
CA GLY A 413 -27.76 -5.08 9.38
C GLY A 413 -28.61 -3.88 8.95
N ASN A 414 -28.53 -2.81 9.73
CA ASN A 414 -29.24 -1.58 9.42
C ASN A 414 -28.61 -0.89 8.21
N ILE A 415 -29.46 -0.28 7.39
CA ILE A 415 -29.02 0.55 6.26
C ILE A 415 -29.35 2.00 6.59
N THR A 416 -28.33 2.82 6.85
CA THR A 416 -28.50 4.24 7.16
C THR A 416 -27.87 5.11 6.08
N ILE A 417 -28.68 5.94 5.43
CA ILE A 417 -28.21 6.94 4.45
C ILE A 417 -28.52 8.32 5.01
N SER A 418 -27.47 9.07 5.34
CA SER A 418 -27.55 10.37 6.00
C SER A 418 -26.90 11.51 5.22
N GLY A 419 -26.33 11.24 4.05
CA GLY A 419 -25.73 12.27 3.21
C GLY A 419 -25.33 11.71 1.85
N GLY A 420 -24.81 12.59 0.99
CA GLY A 420 -24.32 12.23 -0.34
C GLY A 420 -25.40 12.07 -1.41
N THR A 421 -24.94 11.69 -2.60
CA THR A 421 -25.77 11.33 -3.74
C THR A 421 -25.66 9.83 -3.95
N VAL A 422 -26.75 9.09 -3.74
CA VAL A 422 -26.77 7.62 -3.80
C VAL A 422 -27.69 7.16 -4.92
N THR A 423 -27.17 6.33 -5.81
CA THR A 423 -27.95 5.60 -6.81
C THR A 423 -27.79 4.11 -6.54
N ALA A 424 -28.88 3.43 -6.25
CA ALA A 424 -28.90 2.01 -5.93
C ALA A 424 -29.87 1.26 -6.84
N ASN A 425 -29.35 0.30 -7.60
CA ASN A 425 -30.10 -0.47 -8.58
C ASN A 425 -30.10 -1.94 -8.16
N GLY A 426 -31.29 -2.45 -7.83
CA GLY A 426 -31.49 -3.86 -7.49
C GLY A 426 -31.53 -4.74 -8.73
N GLY A 427 -31.09 -5.98 -8.58
CA GLY A 427 -31.27 -7.02 -9.59
C GLY A 427 -32.70 -7.51 -9.65
N ASP A 428 -33.00 -8.43 -10.58
CA ASP A 428 -34.34 -9.02 -10.67
C ASP A 428 -34.79 -9.56 -9.31
N GLN A 429 -36.08 -9.41 -9.00
CA GLN A 429 -36.70 -9.74 -7.70
C GLN A 429 -36.21 -8.94 -6.47
N ALA A 430 -35.21 -8.07 -6.57
CA ALA A 430 -34.61 -7.40 -5.44
C ALA A 430 -34.83 -5.88 -5.38
N ALA A 431 -34.72 -5.32 -4.17
CA ALA A 431 -34.83 -3.88 -3.95
C ALA A 431 -33.57 -3.12 -4.40
N GLY A 432 -33.71 -1.84 -4.71
CA GLY A 432 -32.54 -0.96 -4.85
C GLY A 432 -31.78 -0.84 -3.53
N ILE A 433 -32.51 -0.64 -2.42
CA ILE A 433 -31.97 -0.54 -1.07
C ILE A 433 -32.78 -1.47 -0.16
N GLY A 434 -32.17 -2.47 0.44
CA GLY A 434 -32.84 -3.40 1.36
C GLY A 434 -32.40 -4.84 1.17
N SER A 435 -33.32 -5.76 0.96
CA SER A 435 -33.01 -7.19 0.80
C SER A 435 -33.17 -7.70 -0.63
N GLY A 436 -32.44 -8.78 -0.91
CA GLY A 436 -32.49 -9.51 -2.18
C GLY A 436 -33.68 -10.46 -2.25
N TYR A 437 -33.48 -11.60 -2.91
CA TYR A 437 -34.49 -12.60 -3.19
C TYR A 437 -34.30 -13.86 -2.33
N TYR A 438 -35.42 -14.54 -2.03
CA TYR A 438 -35.46 -15.87 -1.42
C TYR A 438 -34.95 -15.94 0.04
N ASP A 439 -35.84 -15.63 0.98
CA ASP A 439 -35.63 -15.65 2.43
C ASP A 439 -34.46 -14.78 2.92
N SER A 440 -34.10 -13.77 2.14
CA SER A 440 -33.12 -12.77 2.56
C SER A 440 -33.75 -11.70 3.44
N GLU A 441 -32.94 -11.07 4.29
CA GLU A 441 -33.41 -10.07 5.25
C GLU A 441 -32.48 -8.87 5.35
N CYS A 442 -33.07 -7.72 5.64
CA CYS A 442 -32.36 -6.55 6.12
C CYS A 442 -32.96 -6.10 7.45
N SER A 443 -32.18 -5.43 8.29
CA SER A 443 -32.73 -4.80 9.50
C SER A 443 -33.47 -3.50 9.12
N ASP A 444 -33.40 -2.44 9.94
CA ASP A 444 -34.09 -1.20 9.62
C ASP A 444 -33.38 -0.42 8.50
N ILE A 445 -34.16 0.27 7.68
CA ILE A 445 -33.67 1.22 6.67
C ILE A 445 -34.02 2.63 7.13
N THR A 446 -33.02 3.49 7.26
CA THR A 446 -33.21 4.91 7.59
C THR A 446 -32.57 5.80 6.54
N ILE A 447 -33.36 6.65 5.88
CA ILE A 447 -32.89 7.70 4.98
C ILE A 447 -33.21 9.06 5.59
N LYS A 448 -32.18 9.80 5.96
CA LYS A 448 -32.33 11.11 6.61
C LYS A 448 -32.61 12.22 5.61
N ASN A 449 -33.19 13.31 6.09
CA ASN A 449 -33.47 14.48 5.24
C ASN A 449 -32.22 15.28 4.84
N THR A 450 -31.06 14.91 5.37
CA THR A 450 -29.74 15.48 5.05
C THR A 450 -29.11 14.90 3.79
N VAL A 451 -29.73 13.91 3.13
CA VAL A 451 -29.24 13.39 1.84
C VAL A 451 -29.30 14.45 0.75
N THR A 452 -28.27 14.50 -0.11
CA THR A 452 -28.33 15.34 -1.32
C THR A 452 -29.36 14.77 -2.28
N LYS A 453 -29.31 13.45 -2.50
CA LYS A 453 -30.24 12.70 -3.36
C LYS A 453 -30.10 11.21 -3.11
N VAL A 454 -31.22 10.48 -3.08
CA VAL A 454 -31.24 9.02 -3.16
C VAL A 454 -32.14 8.60 -4.32
N GLU A 455 -31.60 7.84 -5.25
CA GLU A 455 -32.33 7.14 -6.30
C GLU A 455 -32.25 5.64 -6.06
N ALA A 456 -33.38 5.03 -5.71
CA ALA A 456 -33.50 3.59 -5.57
C ALA A 456 -34.33 3.03 -6.72
N THR A 457 -33.76 2.14 -7.51
CA THR A 457 -34.45 1.46 -8.62
C THR A 457 -34.59 -0.01 -8.26
N LYS A 458 -35.82 -0.52 -8.30
CA LYS A 458 -36.10 -1.94 -8.04
C LYS A 458 -35.85 -2.80 -9.28
N GLY A 459 -35.63 -4.09 -9.07
CA GLY A 459 -35.65 -5.08 -10.16
C GLY A 459 -37.03 -5.30 -10.76
N ALA A 460 -37.09 -5.89 -11.97
CA ALA A 460 -38.32 -6.04 -12.75
C ALA A 460 -39.49 -6.69 -11.98
N ASN A 461 -39.19 -7.68 -11.14
CA ASN A 461 -40.19 -8.42 -10.36
C ASN A 461 -40.17 -8.10 -8.85
N ALA A 462 -39.41 -7.10 -8.42
CA ALA A 462 -39.31 -6.74 -7.02
C ALA A 462 -40.56 -5.99 -6.53
N PRO A 463 -41.01 -6.21 -5.29
CA PRO A 463 -42.14 -5.48 -4.73
C PRO A 463 -41.80 -4.02 -4.41
N ASN A 464 -40.58 -3.73 -3.94
CA ASN A 464 -40.17 -2.41 -3.45
C ASN A 464 -38.85 -1.93 -4.05
N SER A 465 -38.67 -0.62 -4.22
CA SER A 465 -37.36 -0.02 -4.51
C SER A 465 -36.54 0.20 -3.25
N ILE A 466 -37.21 0.46 -2.12
CA ILE A 466 -36.60 0.55 -0.78
C ILE A 466 -37.38 -0.38 0.15
N GLY A 467 -36.72 -1.37 0.73
CA GLY A 467 -37.32 -2.38 1.61
C GLY A 467 -37.08 -3.80 1.13
N ALA A 468 -38.03 -4.69 1.39
CA ALA A 468 -37.84 -6.10 1.08
C ALA A 468 -37.88 -6.39 -0.43
N GLY A 469 -37.02 -7.31 -0.89
CA GLY A 469 -37.19 -7.99 -2.18
C GLY A 469 -38.27 -9.07 -2.14
N ASN A 470 -38.39 -9.86 -3.21
CA ASN A 470 -39.41 -10.91 -3.31
C ASN A 470 -39.07 -12.11 -2.40
N TYR A 471 -40.10 -12.68 -1.77
CA TYR A 471 -40.01 -13.72 -0.73
C TYR A 471 -38.97 -13.41 0.35
N SER A 472 -38.78 -12.13 0.66
CA SER A 472 -37.76 -11.65 1.57
C SER A 472 -38.38 -10.68 2.57
N SER A 473 -37.63 -10.28 3.58
CA SER A 473 -38.10 -9.35 4.60
C SER A 473 -37.14 -8.18 4.78
N CYS A 474 -37.64 -7.12 5.40
CA CYS A 474 -36.83 -6.03 5.92
C CYS A 474 -37.51 -5.50 7.18
N GLY A 475 -36.74 -4.86 8.04
CA GLY A 475 -37.26 -4.11 9.18
C GLY A 475 -38.05 -2.87 8.77
N THR A 476 -38.10 -1.90 9.67
CA THR A 476 -38.82 -0.64 9.44
C THR A 476 -38.10 0.20 8.39
N VAL A 477 -38.85 0.69 7.40
CA VAL A 477 -38.35 1.67 6.43
C VAL A 477 -38.77 3.07 6.88
N THR A 478 -37.79 3.88 7.28
CA THR A 478 -37.96 5.27 7.71
C THR A 478 -37.31 6.21 6.70
N ILE A 479 -38.12 7.00 6.01
CA ILE A 479 -37.67 8.11 5.17
C ILE A 479 -38.09 9.40 5.89
N GLU A 480 -37.13 10.17 6.37
CA GLU A 480 -37.42 11.41 7.11
C GLU A 480 -38.12 12.43 6.20
N ASP A 481 -39.04 13.21 6.79
CA ASP A 481 -39.73 14.28 6.07
C ASP A 481 -38.72 15.29 5.48
N GLY A 482 -38.92 15.63 4.21
CA GLY A 482 -38.01 16.46 3.43
C GLY A 482 -36.82 15.74 2.77
N ALA A 483 -36.65 14.42 2.94
CA ALA A 483 -35.59 13.69 2.25
C ALA A 483 -35.80 13.66 0.72
N ASN A 484 -34.75 13.97 -0.04
CA ASN A 484 -34.76 13.93 -1.50
C ASN A 484 -34.59 12.49 -2.02
N VAL A 485 -35.68 11.71 -2.01
CA VAL A 485 -35.70 10.30 -2.40
C VAL A 485 -36.59 10.09 -3.62
N THR A 486 -36.06 9.41 -4.63
CA THR A 486 -36.81 8.94 -5.79
C THR A 486 -36.78 7.40 -5.83
N GLN A 487 -37.96 6.78 -5.90
CA GLN A 487 -38.12 5.35 -6.08
C GLN A 487 -38.60 5.07 -7.51
N LYS A 488 -37.93 4.16 -8.22
CA LYS A 488 -38.22 3.77 -9.61
C LYS A 488 -38.51 2.29 -9.72
#